data_AF-A0A1X7SMU5-F1
#
_entry.id   AF-A0A1X7SMU5-F1
#
_cell.length_a   1.000
_cell.length_b   1.000
_cell.length_c   1.000
_cell.angle_alpha   90.00
_cell.angle_beta   90.00
_cell.angle_gamma   90.00
#
_symmetry.space_group_name_H-M   'P 1'
#
loop_
_entity.id
_entity.type
_entity.pdbx_description
1 polymer ?
#
loop_
_entity_poly.entity_id
_entity_poly.type
_entity_poly.pdbx_seq_one_letter_code
_entity_poly.pdbx_strand_id
1 'polypeptide(L)'
;TATNTCAKDGCDEDEENDAGLCYPKCKENYMGVATVCWGYCSYFCGPEYDDMGLYCYQWWPPKSCYKPRYDRGAGTLPYKPWTNGLGCNGFGVNNQGGCAKIDISGKVPIDLGCNKQ
;
A
#
# COMPACT_ATOMS: atom_id res chain seq x y z
N THR A 1 7.69 -15.51 -22.74
CA THR A 1 8.12 -16.28 -21.55
C THR A 1 7.33 -15.78 -20.37
N ALA A 2 6.25 -16.47 -20.01
CA ALA A 2 5.34 -16.04 -18.94
C ALA A 2 5.93 -16.46 -17.59
N THR A 3 6.23 -15.49 -16.74
CA THR A 3 6.66 -15.69 -15.36
C THR A 3 5.49 -16.17 -14.53
N ASN A 4 5.54 -17.44 -14.11
CA ASN A 4 4.57 -18.03 -13.18
C ASN A 4 4.81 -17.45 -11.79
N THR A 5 3.89 -16.65 -11.26
CA THR A 5 3.99 -16.17 -9.88
C THR A 5 2.62 -16.02 -9.22
N CYS A 6 2.37 -16.81 -8.19
CA CYS A 6 1.20 -16.72 -7.32
C CYS A 6 1.39 -15.56 -6.32
N ALA A 7 1.25 -14.32 -6.81
CA ALA A 7 1.32 -13.14 -5.96
C ALA A 7 0.10 -12.27 -6.13
N LYS A 8 -0.25 -11.59 -5.05
CA LYS A 8 -1.10 -10.41 -5.15
C LYS A 8 -0.27 -9.34 -5.84
N ASP A 9 -0.75 -8.86 -6.98
CA ASP A 9 -0.23 -7.66 -7.64
C ASP A 9 -1.00 -6.45 -7.09
N GLY A 10 -0.33 -5.61 -6.33
CA GLY A 10 -0.89 -4.38 -5.77
C GLY A 10 -0.86 -4.35 -4.24
N CYS A 11 -1.24 -3.21 -3.68
CA CYS A 11 -1.18 -2.98 -2.25
C CYS A 11 -2.37 -3.60 -1.51
N ASP A 12 -2.22 -3.80 -0.20
CA ASP A 12 -3.34 -4.21 0.65
C ASP A 12 -4.40 -3.12 0.80
N GLU A 13 -5.58 -3.48 1.30
CA GLU A 13 -6.72 -2.55 1.41
C GLU A 13 -6.42 -1.36 2.32
N ASP A 14 -5.52 -1.54 3.29
CA ASP A 14 -5.03 -0.54 4.24
C ASP A 14 -3.72 0.14 3.78
N GLU A 15 -3.23 -0.20 2.59
CA GLU A 15 -2.04 0.37 1.98
C GLU A 15 -2.38 1.21 0.74
N GLU A 16 -1.44 2.06 0.32
CA GLU A 16 -1.49 2.80 -0.92
C GLU A 16 -0.17 2.68 -1.69
N ASN A 17 -0.27 2.68 -3.02
CA ASN A 17 0.91 2.63 -3.88
C ASN A 17 1.48 4.03 -4.08
N ASP A 18 2.74 4.22 -3.72
CA ASP A 18 3.49 5.44 -3.98
C ASP A 18 4.87 5.06 -4.53
N ALA A 19 5.21 5.63 -5.70
CA ALA A 19 6.46 5.35 -6.42
C ALA A 19 6.80 3.85 -6.58
N GLY A 20 5.79 2.98 -6.71
CA GLY A 20 5.98 1.54 -6.91
C GLY A 20 6.16 0.72 -5.63
N LEU A 21 6.02 1.33 -4.46
CA LEU A 21 6.00 0.64 -3.16
C LEU A 21 4.64 0.82 -2.48
N CYS A 22 4.27 -0.16 -1.66
CA CYS A 22 3.07 -0.14 -0.85
C CYS A 22 3.37 0.39 0.54
N TYR A 23 2.70 1.48 0.91
CA TYR A 23 2.83 2.10 2.21
C TYR A 23 1.51 2.02 2.97
N PRO A 24 1.52 1.93 4.30
CA PRO A 24 0.32 2.15 5.10
C PRO A 24 -0.34 3.49 4.73
N LYS A 25 -1.66 3.49 4.65
CA LYS A 25 -2.43 4.73 4.46
C LYS A 25 -2.16 5.71 5.60
N CYS A 26 -2.10 6.98 5.26
CA CYS A 26 -2.00 8.03 6.26
C CYS A 26 -3.31 8.22 7.04
N LYS A 27 -3.20 8.74 8.26
CA LYS A 27 -4.32 9.16 9.10
C LYS A 27 -5.09 10.25 8.39
N GLU A 28 -6.34 10.43 8.78
CA GLU A 28 -7.15 11.55 8.31
C GLU A 28 -6.42 12.87 8.52
N ASN A 29 -6.55 13.76 7.53
CA ASN A 29 -5.88 15.05 7.45
C ASN A 29 -4.34 15.00 7.24
N TYR A 30 -3.81 13.86 6.81
CA TYR A 30 -2.44 13.72 6.33
C TYR A 30 -2.42 13.21 4.88
N MET A 31 -1.37 13.58 4.14
CA MET A 31 -1.03 13.03 2.83
C MET A 31 0.26 12.22 2.90
N GLY A 32 0.30 11.08 2.23
CA GLY A 32 1.50 10.27 2.09
C GLY A 32 2.44 10.84 1.04
N VAL A 33 3.72 10.94 1.40
CA VAL A 33 4.82 11.16 0.45
C VAL A 33 5.95 10.21 0.83
N ALA A 34 6.11 9.14 0.05
CA ALA A 34 7.03 8.03 0.30
C ALA A 34 6.93 7.52 1.73
N THR A 35 7.97 7.65 2.55
CA THR A 35 8.03 7.10 3.91
C THR A 35 7.35 7.96 4.98
N VAL A 36 6.79 9.12 4.60
CA VAL A 36 6.29 10.12 5.57
C VAL A 36 4.83 10.48 5.30
N CYS A 37 4.05 10.58 6.37
CA CYS A 37 2.74 11.24 6.35
C CYS A 37 2.90 12.71 6.76
N TRP A 38 2.46 13.62 5.90
CA TRP A 38 2.51 15.07 6.09
C TRP A 38 1.12 15.63 6.36
N GLY A 39 0.95 16.41 7.43
CA GLY A 39 -0.33 17.02 7.74
C GLY A 39 -0.70 18.11 6.75
N TYR A 40 -1.99 18.21 6.39
CA TYR A 40 -2.46 19.30 5.54
C TYR A 40 -2.38 20.65 6.26
N CYS A 41 -1.72 21.62 5.64
CA CYS A 41 -1.59 22.98 6.18
C CYS A 41 -2.96 23.63 6.43
N SER A 42 -3.91 23.43 5.51
CA SER A 42 -5.28 23.94 5.61
C SER A 42 -6.03 23.46 6.86
N TYR A 43 -5.71 22.26 7.35
CA TYR A 43 -6.33 21.66 8.54
C TYR A 43 -5.62 22.06 9.83
N PHE A 44 -4.29 21.96 9.88
CA PHE A 44 -3.53 22.16 11.12
C PHE A 44 -3.19 23.62 11.43
N CYS A 45 -2.99 24.44 10.40
CA CYS A 45 -2.61 25.85 10.54
C CYS A 45 -3.76 26.80 10.13
N GLY A 46 -4.61 26.35 9.21
CA GLY A 46 -5.81 27.06 8.76
C GLY A 46 -5.83 27.26 7.24
N PRO A 47 -6.99 27.64 6.67
CA PRO A 47 -7.19 27.69 5.23
C PRO A 47 -6.32 28.73 4.49
N GLU A 48 -5.79 29.71 5.21
CA GLU A 48 -4.93 30.79 4.66
C GLU A 48 -3.44 30.40 4.54
N TYR A 49 -3.08 29.17 4.95
CA TYR A 49 -1.71 28.68 4.90
C TYR A 49 -1.45 27.85 3.64
N ASP A 50 -0.45 28.25 2.88
CA ASP A 50 0.10 27.53 1.75
C ASP A 50 1.10 26.46 2.21
N ASP A 51 1.12 25.34 1.48
CA ASP A 51 2.08 24.26 1.68
C ASP A 51 3.41 24.58 0.97
N MET A 52 4.47 24.78 1.77
CA MET A 52 5.84 25.04 1.28
C MET A 52 6.71 23.77 1.35
N GLY A 53 6.10 22.59 1.35
CA GLY A 53 6.75 21.29 1.48
C GLY A 53 6.96 20.89 2.93
N LEU A 54 8.02 21.40 3.57
CA LEU A 54 8.39 21.02 4.94
C LEU A 54 7.68 21.84 6.03
N TYR A 55 7.05 22.96 5.66
CA TYR A 55 6.36 23.86 6.58
C TYR A 55 5.16 24.52 5.88
N CYS A 56 4.30 25.16 6.68
CA CYS A 56 3.15 25.90 6.21
C CYS A 56 3.41 27.41 6.33
N TYR A 57 2.99 28.18 5.35
CA TYR A 57 3.26 29.62 5.31
C TYR A 57 2.03 30.42 4.89
N GLN A 58 1.72 31.47 5.64
CA GLN A 58 0.73 32.47 5.28
C GLN A 58 1.48 33.74 4.82
N TRP A 59 1.13 34.28 3.66
CA TRP A 59 1.80 35.46 3.09
C TRP A 59 1.44 36.77 3.77
N TRP A 60 0.17 36.97 4.13
CA TRP A 60 -0.29 38.21 4.75
C TRP A 60 -1.36 37.95 5.85
N PRO A 61 -1.09 38.34 7.11
CA PRO A 61 0.22 38.73 7.65
C PRO A 61 1.23 37.56 7.59
N PRO A 62 2.53 37.82 7.36
CA PRO A 62 3.53 36.77 7.18
C PRO A 62 3.69 35.95 8.46
N LYS A 63 3.32 34.66 8.39
CA LYS A 63 3.41 33.73 9.51
C LYS A 63 3.79 32.34 9.01
N SER A 64 4.64 31.66 9.79
CA SER A 64 4.96 30.25 9.58
C SER A 64 4.33 29.42 10.68
N CYS A 65 3.83 28.24 10.32
CA CYS A 65 3.29 27.27 11.25
C CYS A 65 3.97 25.92 11.05
N TYR A 66 4.11 25.17 12.15
CA TYR A 66 4.69 23.84 12.12
C TYR A 66 3.77 22.88 11.35
N LYS A 67 4.33 22.18 10.37
CA LYS A 67 3.64 21.14 9.62
C LYS A 67 3.85 19.79 10.33
N PRO A 68 2.82 19.21 10.97
CA PRO A 68 2.99 17.94 11.67
C PRO A 68 3.29 16.83 10.68
N ARG A 69 4.12 15.87 11.11
CA ARG A 69 4.49 14.70 10.32
C ARG A 69 4.74 13.49 11.20
N TYR A 70 4.62 12.31 10.61
CA TYR A 70 5.06 11.06 11.24
C TYR A 70 5.51 10.06 10.18
N ASP A 71 6.39 9.15 10.60
CA ASP A 71 6.90 8.07 9.75
C ASP A 71 5.84 6.99 9.52
N ARG A 72 5.76 6.44 8.32
CA ARG A 72 4.88 5.32 7.95
C ARG A 72 5.63 4.10 7.42
N GLY A 73 6.93 4.04 7.63
CA GLY A 73 7.80 2.96 7.20
C GLY A 73 8.36 3.11 5.78
N ALA A 74 9.28 2.20 5.43
CA ALA A 74 10.00 2.21 4.16
C ALA A 74 9.16 1.78 2.93
N GLY A 75 7.98 1.21 3.18
CA GLY A 75 7.13 0.60 2.16
C GLY A 75 7.53 -0.85 1.87
N THR A 76 6.62 -1.60 1.25
CA THR A 76 6.82 -2.99 0.84
C THR A 76 6.62 -3.14 -0.66
N LEU A 77 7.15 -4.21 -1.25
CA LEU A 77 6.90 -4.47 -2.66
C LEU A 77 5.41 -4.82 -2.87
N PRO A 78 4.78 -4.34 -3.95
CA PRO A 78 3.40 -4.66 -4.29
C PRO A 78 3.21 -6.13 -4.70
N TYR A 79 4.30 -6.88 -4.83
CA TYR A 79 4.30 -8.30 -5.10
C TYR A 79 4.44 -9.06 -3.77
N LYS A 80 3.32 -9.54 -3.22
CA LYS A 80 3.32 -10.38 -2.01
C LYS A 80 3.08 -11.84 -2.42
N PRO A 81 4.06 -12.75 -2.27
CA PRO A 81 3.81 -14.17 -2.49
C PRO A 81 2.79 -14.65 -1.44
N TRP A 82 1.76 -15.39 -1.85
CA TRP A 82 0.76 -15.93 -0.93
C TRP A 82 1.44 -16.89 0.05
N THR A 83 1.46 -16.55 1.35
CA THR A 83 2.15 -17.37 2.37
C THR A 83 1.23 -18.11 3.32
N ASN A 84 -0.10 -17.87 3.39
CA ASN A 84 -0.94 -18.60 4.33
C ASN A 84 -2.36 -18.89 3.84
N GLY A 85 -2.63 -20.19 3.66
CA GLY A 85 -3.91 -20.83 3.38
C GLY A 85 -3.69 -22.34 3.38
N LEU A 86 -4.69 -23.15 3.75
CA LEU A 86 -4.61 -24.61 3.67
C LEU A 86 -4.21 -25.03 2.23
N GLY A 87 -2.94 -25.41 2.05
CA GLY A 87 -2.33 -25.73 0.75
C GLY A 87 -1.13 -24.86 0.33
N CYS A 88 -0.91 -23.69 0.94
CA CYS A 88 0.29 -22.83 0.72
C CYS A 88 1.44 -23.20 1.63
N ASN A 89 1.39 -24.44 2.01
CA ASN A 89 2.45 -25.04 2.71
C ASN A 89 3.47 -25.22 1.53
N GLY A 90 4.45 -24.29 1.31
CA GLY A 90 5.24 -24.27 0.06
C GLY A 90 6.61 -23.57 -0.03
N PHE A 91 6.96 -22.58 0.81
CA PHE A 91 8.39 -22.19 0.96
C PHE A 91 9.21 -23.24 1.75
N GLY A 92 8.57 -24.37 2.04
CA GLY A 92 9.02 -25.46 2.87
C GLY A 92 7.84 -26.33 3.27
N VAL A 93 6.88 -26.55 2.37
CA VAL A 93 5.75 -27.40 2.66
C VAL A 93 5.13 -27.92 1.31
N ASN A 94 4.23 -28.90 1.30
CA ASN A 94 4.27 -29.98 0.30
C ASN A 94 3.56 -29.81 -1.07
N ASN A 95 4.27 -30.34 -2.08
CA ASN A 95 4.00 -30.37 -3.51
C ASN A 95 3.00 -31.47 -3.93
N GLN A 96 1.79 -31.09 -4.32
CA GLN A 96 1.00 -31.90 -5.26
C GLN A 96 0.43 -31.12 -6.45
N GLY A 97 0.77 -29.83 -6.62
CA GLY A 97 0.41 -29.08 -7.82
C GLY A 97 1.44 -28.01 -8.13
N GLY A 98 2.02 -28.04 -9.33
CA GLY A 98 2.86 -26.94 -9.80
C GLY A 98 2.08 -25.63 -9.87
N CYS A 99 2.78 -24.49 -9.90
CA CYS A 99 2.15 -23.20 -10.15
C CYS A 99 1.22 -23.29 -11.36
N ALA A 100 0.01 -22.74 -11.22
CA ALA A 100 -0.97 -22.74 -12.30
C ALA A 100 -0.33 -22.14 -13.56
N LYS A 101 -0.18 -22.95 -14.62
CA LYS A 101 0.31 -22.50 -15.94
C LYS A 101 -0.71 -21.64 -16.69
N ILE A 102 -1.84 -21.37 -16.05
CA ILE A 102 -2.99 -20.65 -16.56
C ILE A 102 -3.15 -19.43 -15.70
N ASP A 103 -3.37 -18.30 -16.37
CA ASP A 103 -3.64 -17.03 -15.72
C ASP A 103 -4.94 -17.14 -14.91
N ILE A 104 -4.80 -16.97 -13.59
CA ILE A 104 -5.87 -17.05 -12.60
C ILE A 104 -6.28 -15.67 -12.09
N SER A 105 -5.71 -14.60 -12.62
CA SER A 105 -6.01 -13.21 -12.24
C SER A 105 -7.49 -12.82 -12.40
N GLY A 106 -8.27 -13.60 -13.17
CA GLY A 106 -9.70 -13.37 -13.41
C GLY A 106 -10.64 -14.49 -12.96
N LYS A 107 -10.18 -15.50 -12.21
CA LYS A 107 -11.03 -16.63 -11.78
C LYS A 107 -11.39 -16.52 -10.30
N VAL A 108 -12.68 -16.55 -9.98
CA VAL A 108 -13.14 -16.54 -8.58
C VAL A 108 -12.96 -17.92 -7.95
N PRO A 109 -12.78 -18.03 -6.61
CA PRO A 109 -12.49 -19.31 -5.94
C PRO A 109 -13.50 -20.44 -6.20
N ILE A 110 -14.75 -20.10 -6.53
CA ILE A 110 -15.80 -21.08 -6.87
C ILE A 110 -15.54 -21.76 -8.23
N ASP A 111 -14.89 -21.04 -9.16
CA ASP A 111 -14.55 -21.51 -10.50
C ASP A 111 -13.32 -22.45 -10.49
N LEU A 112 -12.60 -22.48 -9.37
CA LEU A 112 -11.43 -23.34 -9.13
C LEU A 112 -11.81 -24.67 -8.43
N GLY A 113 -13.10 -24.89 -8.16
CA GLY A 113 -13.58 -26.15 -7.57
C GLY A 113 -13.17 -26.36 -6.11
N CYS A 114 -12.77 -25.31 -5.39
CA CYS A 114 -12.30 -25.39 -3.99
C CYS A 114 -13.34 -25.88 -2.96
N ASN A 115 -14.57 -26.21 -3.36
CA ASN A 115 -15.62 -26.75 -2.48
C ASN A 115 -16.34 -27.97 -3.11
N LYS A 116 -15.58 -28.97 -3.58
CA LYS A 116 -16.12 -30.32 -3.74
C LYS A 116 -15.39 -31.28 -2.81
N GLN A 117 -15.82 -31.29 -1.55
CA GLN A 117 -15.78 -32.47 -0.70
C GLN A 117 -17.22 -32.93 -0.48
#